data_AF-A0A2M8AQ39-F1
#
_entry.id   AF-A0A2M8AQ39-F1
#
_cell.length_a   1.000
_cell.length_b   1.000
_cell.length_c   1.000
_cell.angle_alpha   90.00
_cell.angle_beta   90.00
_cell.angle_gamma   90.00
#
_symmetry.space_group_name_H-M   'P 1'
#
loop_
_entity.id
_entity.type
_entity.pdbx_description
1 polymer ?
#
loop_
_entity_poly.entity_id
_entity_poly.type
_entity_poly.pdbx_seq_one_letter_code
_entity_poly.pdbx_strand_id
1 'polypeptide(L)' 'MIHPKKVLIIEDEPMILENYERALISIENNSTSLKFCIDQATNCQEAFDKIKLARHNKRLDLVFLDIRLRPSPDHKIQ' A
#
# COMPACT_ATOMS: atom_id res chain seq x y z
N MET A 1 14.06 19.50 -1.88
CA MET A 1 13.22 18.88 -0.82
C MET A 1 12.92 17.45 -1.20
N ILE A 2 13.12 16.50 -0.28
CA ILE A 2 12.74 15.10 -0.48
C ILE A 2 11.23 15.00 -0.28
N HIS A 3 10.53 14.43 -1.26
CA HIS A 3 9.08 14.23 -1.19
C HIS A 3 8.80 12.78 -0.82
N PRO A 4 8.20 12.50 0.36
CA PRO A 4 7.86 11.13 0.74
C PRO A 4 6.88 10.52 -0.26
N LYS A 5 7.21 9.33 -0.76
CA LYS A 5 6.37 8.53 -1.63
C LYS A 5 5.25 7.90 -0.83
N LYS A 6 4.00 8.13 -1.24
CA LYS A 6 2.83 7.48 -0.65
C LYS A 6 2.69 6.09 -1.24
N VAL A 7 2.89 5.08 -0.40
CA VAL A 7 2.84 3.68 -0.78
C VAL A 7 1.63 3.05 -0.13
N LEU A 8 0.85 2.28 -0.89
CA LEU A 8 -0.20 1.42 -0.35
C LEU A 8 0.18 -0.05 -0.60
N ILE A 9 0.24 -0.86 0.46
CA ILE A 9 0.43 -2.31 0.37
C ILE A 9 -0.93 -2.97 0.59
N ILE A 10 -1.35 -3.82 -0.35
CA ILE A 10 -2.62 -4.54 -0.33
C ILE A 10 -2.31 -6.03 -0.35
N GLU A 11 -2.52 -6.70 0.77
CA GLU A 11 -2.10 -8.09 1.01
C GLU A 11 -2.86 -8.64 2.23
N ASP A 12 -3.44 -9.84 2.13
CA ASP A 12 -4.17 -10.48 3.24
C ASP A 12 -3.31 -11.47 4.05
N GLU A 13 -2.10 -11.80 3.57
CA GLU A 13 -1.08 -12.56 4.31
C GLU A 13 -0.17 -11.64 5.17
N PRO A 14 -0.29 -11.66 6.51
CA PRO A 14 0.45 -10.72 7.38
C PRO A 14 1.98 -10.77 7.21
N MET A 15 2.52 -11.97 6.97
CA MET A 15 3.95 -12.16 6.78
C MET A 15 4.47 -11.44 5.53
N ILE A 16 3.71 -11.45 4.44
CA ILE A 16 4.10 -10.78 3.18
C ILE A 16 4.02 -9.26 3.36
N LEU A 17 2.97 -8.78 4.01
CA LEU A 17 2.78 -7.37 4.34
C LEU A 17 3.94 -6.82 5.19
N GLU A 18 4.34 -7.52 6.26
CA GLU A 18 5.49 -7.13 7.08
C GLU A 18 6.81 -7.11 6.29
N ASN A 19 7.01 -8.08 5.39
CA ASN A 19 8.22 -8.16 4.58
C ASN A 19 8.35 -6.96 3.63
N TYR A 20 7.27 -6.53 2.98
CA TYR A 20 7.28 -5.35 2.12
C TYR A 20 7.52 -4.07 2.92
N GLU A 21 6.89 -3.91 4.08
CA GLU A 21 7.13 -2.76 4.95
C GLU A 21 8.61 -2.68 5.37
N ARG A 22 9.18 -3.78 5.85
CA ARG A 22 10.60 -3.86 6.24
C ARG A 22 11.54 -3.58 5.06
N ALA A 23 11.22 -4.04 3.86
CA ALA A 23 12.00 -3.76 2.67
C ALA A 23 12.01 -2.27 2.32
N LEU A 24 10.86 -1.59 2.37
CA LEU A 24 10.74 -0.16 2.12
C LEU A 24 11.49 0.66 3.19
N ILE A 25 11.35 0.30 4.47
CA ILE A 25 12.08 0.93 5.58
C ILE A 25 13.59 0.73 5.40
N SER A 26 14.04 -0.46 5.00
CA SER A 26 15.45 -0.73 4.72
C SER A 26 15.98 0.16 3.59
N ILE A 27 15.24 0.30 2.49
CA ILE A 27 15.60 1.19 1.38
C ILE A 27 15.67 2.64 1.84
N GLU A 28 14.71 3.10 2.64
CA GLU A 28 14.70 4.46 3.20
C GLU A 28 15.89 4.70 4.14
N ASN A 29 16.26 3.73 4.97
CA ASN A 29 17.41 3.86 5.87
C ASN A 29 18.75 3.89 5.13
N ASN A 30 18.82 3.27 3.95
CA ASN A 30 20.02 3.23 3.10
C ASN A 30 20.03 4.31 2.00
N SER A 31 19.04 5.22 1.99
CA SER A 31 18.94 6.27 0.98
C SER A 31 18.79 7.65 1.62
N THR A 32 19.59 8.62 1.15
CA THR A 32 19.44 10.03 1.54
C THR A 32 18.39 10.76 0.71
N SER A 33 17.83 10.13 -0.33
CA SER A 33 16.92 10.76 -1.29
C SER A 33 15.52 10.15 -1.36
N LEU A 34 15.31 8.99 -0.73
CA LEU A 34 14.03 8.30 -0.68
C LEU A 34 13.44 8.32 0.72
N LYS A 35 12.15 8.61 0.78
CA LYS A 35 11.31 8.58 1.98
C LYS A 35 9.98 7.94 1.60
N PHE A 36 9.44 7.10 2.47
CA PHE A 36 8.16 6.45 2.25
C PHE A 36 7.16 6.85 3.33
N CYS A 37 5.90 6.92 2.97
CA CYS A 37 4.80 6.93 3.91
C CYS A 37 3.87 5.80 3.49
N ILE A 38 3.88 4.74 4.29
CA ILE A 38 3.32 3.43 3.98
C ILE A 38 1.95 3.33 4.63
N ASP A 39 0.94 3.04 3.82
CA ASP A 39 -0.39 2.63 4.23
C ASP A 39 -0.59 1.16 3.85
N GLN A 40 -1.43 0.44 4.59
CA GLN A 40 -1.71 -0.99 4.38
C GLN A 40 -3.20 -1.27 4.27
N ALA A 41 -3.60 -2.26 3.48
CA ALA A 41 -4.97 -2.79 3.43
C ALA A 41 -4.92 -4.32 3.40
N THR A 42 -5.78 -4.97 4.17
CA THR A 42 -5.76 -6.43 4.34
C THR A 42 -6.91 -7.15 3.63
N ASN A 43 -7.73 -6.41 2.89
CA ASN A 43 -8.84 -6.94 2.11
C ASN A 43 -9.26 -5.96 1.00
N CYS A 44 -10.04 -6.44 0.01
CA CYS A 44 -10.51 -5.64 -1.13
C CYS A 44 -11.28 -4.38 -0.70
N GLN A 45 -12.04 -4.43 0.39
CA GLN A 45 -12.88 -3.31 0.82
C GLN A 45 -12.01 -2.16 1.36
N GLU A 46 -11.09 -2.46 2.28
CA GLU A 46 -10.12 -1.50 2.79
C GLU A 46 -9.28 -0.89 1.68
N ALA A 47 -8.82 -1.73 0.73
CA ALA A 47 -8.05 -1.29 -0.42
C ALA A 47 -8.84 -0.29 -1.26
N PHE A 48 -10.09 -0.61 -1.58
CA PHE A 48 -10.98 0.25 -2.35
C PHE A 48 -11.22 1.61 -1.67
N ASP A 49 -11.47 1.61 -0.36
CA ASP A 49 -11.72 2.83 0.40
C ASP A 49 -10.47 3.73 0.45
N LYS A 50 -9.28 3.13 0.64
CA LYS A 50 -8.00 3.86 0.60
C LYS A 50 -7.68 4.42 -0.79
N ILE A 51 -7.93 3.66 -1.86
CA ILE A 51 -7.75 4.13 -3.24
C ILE A 51 -8.72 5.28 -3.56
N LYS A 52 -9.99 5.17 -3.16
CA LYS A 52 -10.96 6.25 -3.31
C LYS A 52 -10.52 7.52 -2.58
N LEU A 53 -10.08 7.39 -1.33
CA LEU A 53 -9.58 8.52 -0.55
C LEU A 53 -8.35 9.17 -1.21
N ALA A 54 -7.40 8.35 -1.68
CA ALA A 54 -6.22 8.83 -2.37
C ALA A 54 -6.53 9.55 -3.69
N ARG A 55 -7.59 9.13 -4.40
CA ARG A 55 -8.09 9.81 -5.61
C ARG A 55 -8.55 11.23 -5.31
N HIS A 56 -9.24 11.45 -4.18
CA HIS A 56 -9.68 12.79 -3.76
C HIS A 56 -8.51 13.68 -3.34
N ASN A 57 -7.51 13.10 -2.67
CA ASN A 57 -6.33 13.82 -2.17
C ASN A 57 -5.17 13.90 -3.19
N LYS A 58 -5.34 13.36 -4.40
CA LYS A 58 -4.33 13.25 -5.48
C LYS A 58 -2.97 12.73 -5.00
N ARG A 59 -2.96 11.71 -4.13
CA ARG A 59 -1.69 11.29 -3.51
C ARG A 59 -1.62 9.79 -3.28
N LEU A 60 -1.10 9.10 -4.29
CA LEU A 60 -0.65 7.71 -4.23
C LEU A 60 0.42 7.53 -5.32
N ASP A 61 1.65 7.21 -4.92
CA ASP A 61 2.80 7.11 -5.82
C ASP A 61 3.06 5.66 -6.27
N LEU A 62 2.79 4.70 -5.37
CA LEU A 62 3.07 3.28 -5.58
C LEU A 62 2.03 2.41 -4.87
N VAL A 63 1.64 1.31 -5.51
CA VAL A 63 0.77 0.30 -4.94
C VAL A 63 1.42 -1.06 -5.10
N PHE A 64 1.56 -1.80 -4.00
CA PHE A 64 1.79 -3.23 -3.99
C PHE A 64 0.42 -3.90 -3.86
N LEU A 65 0.04 -4.72 -4.83
CA LEU A 65 -1.27 -5.38 -4.87
C LEU A 65 -1.06 -6.87 -5.05
N ASP A 66 -1.46 -7.67 -4.06
CA ASP A 66 -1.63 -9.11 -4.25
C ASP A 66 -2.81 -9.36 -5.21
N ILE A 67 -2.52 -10.07 -6.30
CA ILE A 67 -3.50 -10.42 -7.33
C ILE A 67 -4.39 -11.59 -6.91
N ARG A 68 -4.07 -12.25 -5.79
CA ARG A 68 -4.84 -13.38 -5.23
C ARG A 68 -5.77 -12.96 -4.09
N LEU A 69 -5.88 -11.66 -3.82
CA LEU A 69 -6.76 -11.11 -2.79
C LEU A 69 -8.19 -11.62 -2.99
N ARG A 70 -8.82 -12.06 -1.89
CA ARG A 70 -10.20 -12.53 -1.93
C ARG A 70 -11.14 -11.36 -2.24
N PRO A 71 -12.18 -11.57 -3.06
CA PRO A 71 -13.13 -10.52 -3.43
C PRO A 71 -13.84 -9.95 -2.19
N SER A 72 -14.44 -8.76 -2.35
CA SER A 72 -15.28 -8.17 -1.30
C SER A 72 -16.42 -9.12 -0.88
N PRO A 73 -16.94 -9.03 0.35
CA PRO A 73 -18.05 -9.89 0.80
C PRO A 73 -19.26 -9.88 -0.14
N ASP A 74 -19.55 -8.74 -0.76
CA ASP A 74 -20.65 -8.56 -1.72
C ASP A 74 -20.27 -8.87 -3.18
N HIS A 75 -19.02 -9.30 -3.43
CA HIS A 75 -18.46 -9.66 -4.74
C HIS A 75 -18.51 -8.55 -5.79
N LYS A 76 -18.67 -7.29 -5.38
CA LYS A 76 -18.66 -6.15 -6.30
C LYS A 76 -17.25 -5.64 -6.60
N ILE A 77 -16.27 -6.04 -5.81
CA ILE A 77 -14.87 -5.61 -5.91
C ILE A 77 -13.99 -6.86 -5.91
N GLN A 78 -13.06 -6.93 -6.86
CA GLN A 78 -12.07 -7.98 -7.02
C GLN A 78 -10.69 -7.35 -7.14
#